data_AF-A0A7V2XH03-F1
#
_entry.id   AF-A0A7V2XH03-F1
#
_cell.length_a   1.000
_cell.length_b   1.000
_cell.length_c   1.000
_cell.angle_alpha   90.00
_cell.angle_beta   90.00
_cell.angle_gamma   90.00
#
_symmetry.space_group_name_H-M   'P 1'
#
loop_
_entity.id
_entity.type
_entity.pdbx_description
1 polymer ?
#
loop_
_entity_poly.entity_id
_entity_poly.type
_entity_poly.pdbx_seq_one_letter_code
_entity_poly.pdbx_strand_id
1 'polypeptide(L)'
;MTRRFWVLTAVLVLGALAGAARAEPARAEPAPAPEAQALDGQKLAELLDQLDSAEATKRAQAAQALGEAKAAGAVAKLLKLLDDPDEAAQWRATVALGAIGEPAVPGLIDSLNLEKERPRWKAETALKMIGAKAVPALIEALRDKRGRVRQSAAFLLGELADPRAIEPLAAAMGDKDEDTRWKAATSLAKFGTQATQATLAQLAAGPIECRRCAAWVFQNVPDPAAVPPLIQALRDADEQVRWKAAIALQKAGQPAADRLLALLRTSANAEERKMATWILEGSGDTRVLAALREIQAARADTPAAEPPRKRPDVLPKAVSLAIGSTPDKATVFIDDKYAGLTPLVVKDLSPGHHFVKLTKRDHLPWTKLVELLWAEERLDAKLAPKPKGALLVASEPSQADVYIDGEYEGKTPLEKKNLDANPYSVRIEKAQFIPWEGEVEVRAGEQSKVDARLKNKVEDWYLARLKENPNDVSCHTELAHYYLVQGELAKGVAAIAAAVEVMANAADTSSYGGRLAQEIAKMWEQQFAFGGGLQLPAVRKALHAAIHGVWQRHREKPPLQRFVAELNKALGADLTRPPG
;
A
#
# COMPACT_ATOMS: atom_id res chain seq x y z
N MET A 1 -50.37 8.92 17.64
CA MET A 1 -51.16 9.89 16.85
C MET A 1 -50.56 11.30 17.03
N THR A 2 -50.80 12.22 16.11
CA THR A 2 -50.34 13.63 16.15
C THR A 2 -51.06 14.43 17.26
N ARG A 3 -50.42 15.34 18.03
CA ARG A 3 -49.72 16.61 17.68
C ARG A 3 -50.69 17.75 17.26
N ARG A 4 -50.79 18.80 18.10
CA ARG A 4 -51.36 20.18 17.96
C ARG A 4 -51.91 20.60 19.36
N PHE A 5 -51.91 21.86 19.82
CA PHE A 5 -51.74 23.18 19.16
C PHE A 5 -50.64 24.06 19.81
N TRP A 6 -50.39 25.24 19.25
CA TRP A 6 -49.38 26.25 19.67
C TRP A 6 -50.00 27.47 20.39
N VAL A 7 -49.19 28.21 21.18
CA VAL A 7 -49.34 29.66 21.44
C VAL A 7 -47.95 30.36 21.46
N LEU A 8 -47.88 31.58 20.94
CA LEU A 8 -46.76 32.56 20.89
C LEU A 8 -47.41 33.98 20.80
N THR A 9 -46.84 35.15 21.14
CA THR A 9 -45.53 35.61 21.68
C THR A 9 -45.77 37.00 22.35
N ALA A 10 -44.89 37.62 23.14
CA ALA A 10 -43.53 37.28 23.58
C ALA A 10 -43.42 37.34 25.14
N VAL A 11 -42.61 38.13 25.88
CA VAL A 11 -41.66 39.25 25.63
C VAL A 11 -40.39 39.01 26.46
N LEU A 12 -39.23 39.45 25.98
CA LEU A 12 -37.88 39.25 26.53
C LEU A 12 -37.03 40.53 26.33
N VAL A 13 -35.96 40.84 27.06
CA VAL A 13 -35.30 40.18 28.21
C VAL A 13 -34.63 41.24 29.12
N LEU A 14 -34.19 40.85 30.34
CA LEU A 14 -33.65 41.77 31.36
C LEU A 14 -32.29 41.28 31.92
N GLY A 15 -31.34 42.20 32.11
CA GLY A 15 -30.13 42.00 32.94
C GLY A 15 -28.95 41.26 32.27
N ALA A 16 -27.69 41.47 32.70
CA ALA A 16 -27.17 42.36 33.74
C ALA A 16 -25.76 42.89 33.41
N LEU A 17 -25.31 43.90 34.16
CA LEU A 17 -24.10 44.70 33.91
C LEU A 17 -22.84 44.18 34.66
N ALA A 18 -21.72 44.84 34.36
CA ALA A 18 -20.44 44.97 35.07
C ALA A 18 -20.32 44.40 36.51
N GLY A 19 -19.16 43.94 36.95
CA GLY A 19 -17.83 44.12 36.38
C GLY A 19 -16.86 44.62 37.45
N ALA A 20 -16.18 43.68 38.11
CA ALA A 20 -15.13 43.94 39.08
C ALA A 20 -14.05 42.87 38.91
N ALA A 21 -12.78 43.27 38.87
CA ALA A 21 -11.68 42.35 38.63
C ALA A 21 -11.49 41.41 39.84
N ARG A 22 -11.72 40.12 39.62
CA ARG A 22 -11.13 39.06 40.43
C ARG A 22 -10.05 38.41 39.59
N ALA A 23 -8.84 38.30 40.13
CA ALA A 23 -7.83 37.42 39.56
C ALA A 23 -8.40 35.99 39.55
N GLU A 24 -8.23 35.28 38.44
CA GLU A 24 -8.46 33.82 38.47
C GLU A 24 -7.49 33.20 39.49
N PRO A 25 -7.93 32.22 40.30
CA PRO A 25 -6.97 31.41 41.04
C PRO A 25 -6.06 30.74 40.01
N ALA A 26 -4.75 30.91 40.16
CA ALA A 26 -3.78 30.30 39.25
C ALA A 26 -4.11 28.80 39.13
N ARG A 27 -4.31 28.33 37.90
CA ARG A 27 -4.46 26.89 37.65
C ARG A 27 -3.16 26.25 38.14
N ALA A 28 -3.25 25.50 39.23
CA ALA A 28 -2.11 24.75 39.73
C ALA A 28 -1.59 23.87 38.59
N GLU A 29 -0.28 23.90 38.36
CA GLU A 29 0.33 22.98 37.40
C GLU A 29 -0.06 21.55 37.81
N PRO A 30 -0.41 20.66 36.86
CA PRO A 30 -0.63 19.27 37.19
C PRO A 30 0.63 18.74 37.85
N ALA A 31 0.50 18.21 39.06
CA ALA A 31 1.64 17.78 39.86
C ALA A 31 2.58 16.89 39.03
N PRO A 32 3.92 17.06 39.15
CA PRO A 32 4.87 16.32 38.35
C PRO A 32 4.57 14.82 38.47
N ALA A 33 4.45 14.15 37.32
CA ALA A 33 4.15 12.72 37.29
C ALA A 33 5.18 11.96 38.14
N PRO A 34 4.76 10.98 38.94
CA PRO A 34 5.64 10.31 39.89
C PRO A 34 6.87 9.75 39.17
N GLU A 35 8.04 10.00 39.76
CA GLU A 35 9.31 9.58 39.19
C GLU A 35 9.31 8.06 38.98
N ALA A 36 9.74 7.63 37.79
CA ALA A 36 9.66 6.23 37.40
C ALA A 36 10.60 5.40 38.28
N GLN A 37 10.04 4.61 39.20
CA GLN A 37 10.80 3.64 39.97
C GLN A 37 11.41 2.62 39.01
N ALA A 38 12.73 2.66 38.87
CA ALA A 38 13.45 1.69 38.06
C ALA A 38 13.26 0.29 38.67
N LEU A 39 12.65 -0.62 37.91
CA LEU A 39 12.58 -2.04 38.28
C LEU A 39 14.00 -2.57 38.48
N ASP A 40 14.22 -3.28 39.59
CA ASP A 40 15.45 -4.04 39.74
C ASP A 40 15.54 -5.15 38.67
N GLY A 41 16.75 -5.62 38.39
CA GLY A 41 17.00 -6.58 37.31
C GLY A 41 16.29 -7.92 37.49
N GLN A 42 16.00 -8.32 38.74
CA GLN A 42 15.29 -9.57 39.04
C GLN A 42 13.78 -9.40 38.83
N LYS A 43 13.21 -8.27 39.26
CA LYS A 43 11.81 -7.90 39.04
C LYS A 43 11.50 -7.70 37.55
N LEU A 44 12.43 -7.09 36.81
CA LEU A 44 12.33 -6.98 35.36
C LEU A 44 12.33 -8.36 34.69
N ALA A 45 13.26 -9.25 35.06
CA ALA A 45 13.29 -10.62 34.53
C ALA A 45 12.00 -11.41 34.85
N GLU A 46 11.52 -11.34 36.10
CA GLU A 46 10.26 -11.97 36.53
C GLU A 46 9.06 -11.53 35.67
N LEU A 47 8.92 -10.21 35.44
CA LEU A 47 7.85 -9.66 34.62
C LEU A 47 8.00 -10.02 33.13
N LEU A 48 9.22 -10.10 32.61
CA LEU A 48 9.48 -10.54 31.24
C LEU A 48 9.13 -12.02 31.03
N ASP A 49 9.31 -12.89 32.03
CA ASP A 49 8.85 -14.28 31.98
C ASP A 49 7.31 -14.39 32.11
N GLN A 50 6.69 -13.55 32.95
CA GLN A 50 5.23 -13.51 33.06
C GLN A 50 4.52 -13.11 31.75
N LEU A 51 5.18 -12.37 30.84
CA LEU A 51 4.68 -12.11 29.49
C LEU A 51 4.55 -13.37 28.61
N ASP A 52 5.28 -14.45 28.91
CA ASP A 52 5.19 -15.72 28.18
C ASP A 52 4.25 -16.73 28.88
N SER A 53 3.60 -16.33 29.97
CA SER A 53 2.70 -17.21 30.75
C SER A 53 1.48 -17.66 29.93
N ALA A 54 1.04 -18.91 30.13
CA ALA A 54 -0.20 -19.41 29.52
C ALA A 54 -1.45 -18.62 29.96
N GLU A 55 -1.45 -18.06 31.18
CA GLU A 55 -2.56 -17.27 31.72
C GLU A 55 -2.56 -15.84 31.16
N ALA A 56 -3.59 -15.50 30.39
CA ALA A 56 -3.75 -14.17 29.79
C ALA A 56 -3.81 -13.04 30.83
N THR A 57 -4.37 -13.31 32.01
CA THR A 57 -4.39 -12.39 33.16
C THR A 57 -2.99 -12.02 33.63
N LYS A 58 -2.06 -12.99 33.72
CA LYS A 58 -0.66 -12.76 34.08
C LYS A 58 0.07 -11.97 33.00
N ARG A 59 -0.12 -12.32 31.72
CA ARG A 59 0.43 -11.55 30.58
C ARG A 59 -0.04 -10.10 30.60
N ALA A 60 -1.33 -9.86 30.83
CA ALA A 60 -1.91 -8.51 30.91
C ALA A 60 -1.42 -7.71 32.13
N GLN A 61 -1.27 -8.33 33.30
CA GLN A 61 -0.72 -7.71 34.51
C GLN A 61 0.77 -7.35 34.34
N ALA A 62 1.56 -8.28 33.81
CA ALA A 62 2.97 -8.04 33.54
C ALA A 62 3.19 -6.93 32.50
N ALA A 63 2.38 -6.92 31.43
CA ALA A 63 2.40 -5.85 30.45
C ALA A 63 2.07 -4.48 31.08
N GLN A 64 1.06 -4.40 31.95
CA GLN A 64 0.74 -3.17 32.67
C GLN A 64 1.92 -2.68 33.54
N ALA A 65 2.49 -3.55 34.38
CA ALA A 65 3.59 -3.19 35.27
C ALA A 65 4.85 -2.72 34.52
N LEU A 66 5.18 -3.37 33.40
CA LEU A 66 6.30 -2.97 32.53
C LEU A 66 6.05 -1.64 31.82
N GLY A 67 4.79 -1.31 31.53
CA GLY A 67 4.37 -0.01 31.02
C GLY A 67 4.47 1.12 32.06
N GLU A 68 3.98 0.86 33.27
CA GLU A 68 4.06 1.80 34.41
C GLU A 68 5.52 2.12 34.78
N ALA A 69 6.40 1.11 34.78
CA ALA A 69 7.85 1.26 34.96
C ALA A 69 8.60 1.79 33.72
N LYS A 70 7.92 1.99 32.57
CA LYS A 70 8.49 2.42 31.29
C LYS A 70 9.69 1.58 30.85
N ALA A 71 9.63 0.27 31.08
CA ALA A 71 10.75 -0.65 30.90
C ALA A 71 11.09 -0.88 29.41
N ALA A 72 12.02 -0.08 28.86
CA ALA A 72 12.42 -0.16 27.46
C ALA A 72 12.89 -1.56 27.02
N GLY A 73 13.49 -2.36 27.93
CA GLY A 73 13.86 -3.76 27.66
C GLY A 73 12.69 -4.70 27.36
N ALA A 74 11.45 -4.32 27.72
CA ALA A 74 10.25 -5.10 27.46
C ALA A 74 9.68 -4.95 26.04
N VAL A 75 10.08 -3.91 25.29
CA VAL A 75 9.49 -3.55 23.98
C VAL A 75 9.39 -4.76 23.04
N ALA A 76 10.45 -5.56 22.91
CA ALA A 76 10.48 -6.71 21.99
C ALA A 76 9.52 -7.86 22.38
N LYS A 77 9.14 -8.01 23.66
CA LYS A 77 8.11 -8.95 24.10
C LYS A 77 6.71 -8.32 23.98
N LEU A 78 6.54 -7.08 24.44
CA LEU A 78 5.28 -6.35 24.36
C LEU A 78 4.76 -6.20 22.92
N LEU A 79 5.64 -6.04 21.93
CA LEU A 79 5.27 -6.02 20.52
C LEU A 79 4.68 -7.36 20.04
N LYS A 80 5.14 -8.50 20.56
CA LYS A 80 4.54 -9.81 20.25
C LYS A 80 3.12 -9.94 20.81
N LEU A 81 2.87 -9.37 21.99
CA LEU A 81 1.55 -9.37 22.62
C LEU A 81 0.51 -8.51 21.85
N LEU A 82 0.89 -7.75 20.83
CA LEU A 82 -0.08 -7.07 19.94
C LEU A 82 -0.87 -8.05 19.06
N ASP A 83 -0.41 -9.31 18.93
CA ASP A 83 -1.09 -10.41 18.23
C ASP A 83 -1.48 -11.56 19.19
N ASP A 84 -1.55 -11.27 20.50
CA ASP A 84 -2.02 -12.21 21.52
C ASP A 84 -3.50 -12.62 21.28
N PRO A 85 -3.91 -13.86 21.54
CA PRO A 85 -5.32 -14.25 21.43
C PRO A 85 -6.25 -13.52 22.42
N ASP A 86 -5.75 -12.96 23.52
CA ASP A 86 -6.54 -12.24 24.51
C ASP A 86 -6.55 -10.71 24.28
N GLU A 87 -7.74 -10.12 24.15
CA GLU A 87 -7.89 -8.69 23.85
C GLU A 87 -7.47 -7.76 25.01
N ALA A 88 -7.48 -8.24 26.26
CA ALA A 88 -7.01 -7.48 27.41
C ALA A 88 -5.47 -7.47 27.47
N ALA A 89 -4.81 -8.60 27.18
CA ALA A 89 -3.36 -8.68 27.01
C ALA A 89 -2.88 -7.77 25.87
N GLN A 90 -3.53 -7.83 24.69
CA GLN A 90 -3.27 -6.88 23.59
C GLN A 90 -3.40 -5.43 24.03
N TRP A 91 -4.47 -5.08 24.76
CA TRP A 91 -4.70 -3.70 25.19
C TRP A 91 -3.68 -3.23 26.23
N ARG A 92 -3.32 -4.06 27.21
CA ARG A 92 -2.26 -3.72 28.18
C ARG A 92 -0.89 -3.57 27.50
N ALA A 93 -0.55 -4.42 26.54
CA ALA A 93 0.66 -4.26 25.74
C ALA A 93 0.64 -2.96 24.89
N THR A 94 -0.51 -2.61 24.30
CA THR A 94 -0.70 -1.35 23.57
C THR A 94 -0.44 -0.13 24.46
N VAL A 95 -1.07 -0.10 25.64
CA VAL A 95 -0.90 0.98 26.63
C VAL A 95 0.53 1.04 27.16
N ALA A 96 1.17 -0.10 27.40
CA ALA A 96 2.55 -0.18 27.88
C ALA A 96 3.56 0.35 26.86
N LEU A 97 3.43 -0.02 25.59
CA LEU A 97 4.26 0.52 24.51
C LEU A 97 4.06 2.03 24.34
N GLY A 98 2.83 2.52 24.51
CA GLY A 98 2.51 3.95 24.58
C GLY A 98 3.21 4.67 25.74
N ALA A 99 3.22 4.08 26.94
CA ALA A 99 3.83 4.63 28.14
C ALA A 99 5.37 4.61 28.12
N ILE A 100 5.98 3.60 27.48
CA ILE A 100 7.44 3.49 27.26
C ILE A 100 7.95 4.61 26.34
N GLY A 101 7.17 5.03 25.34
CA GLY A 101 7.52 6.16 24.48
C GLY A 101 8.49 5.80 23.34
N GLU A 102 9.47 6.66 23.10
CA GLU A 102 10.41 6.59 21.97
C GLU A 102 11.05 5.21 21.71
N PRO A 103 11.48 4.43 22.73
CA PRO A 103 12.05 3.10 22.49
C PRO A 103 11.12 2.10 21.81
N ALA A 104 9.79 2.30 21.88
CA ALA A 104 8.81 1.44 21.22
C ALA A 104 8.60 1.78 19.73
N VAL A 105 8.92 3.01 19.31
CA VAL A 105 8.52 3.56 18.01
C VAL A 105 9.02 2.75 16.79
N PRO A 106 10.29 2.27 16.71
CA PRO A 106 10.75 1.53 15.53
C PRO A 106 9.97 0.22 15.31
N GLY A 107 9.80 -0.58 16.37
CA GLY A 107 9.07 -1.85 16.27
C GLY A 107 7.55 -1.67 16.10
N LEU A 108 6.99 -0.57 16.60
CA LEU A 108 5.62 -0.17 16.29
C LEU A 108 5.45 0.19 14.80
N ILE A 109 6.41 0.88 14.19
CA ILE A 109 6.40 1.19 12.74
C ILE A 109 6.48 -0.09 11.90
N ASP A 110 7.34 -1.05 12.25
CA ASP A 110 7.36 -2.36 11.57
C ASP A 110 6.02 -3.11 11.73
N SER A 111 5.37 -2.97 12.89
CA SER A 111 4.05 -3.56 13.15
C SER A 111 2.91 -2.95 12.30
N LEU A 112 3.11 -1.76 11.69
CA LEU A 112 2.16 -1.19 10.72
C LEU A 112 2.08 -2.02 9.43
N ASN A 113 3.12 -2.79 9.10
CA ASN A 113 3.13 -3.64 7.91
C ASN A 113 2.35 -4.96 8.07
N LEU A 114 1.92 -5.32 9.29
CA LEU A 114 1.25 -6.59 9.54
C LEU A 114 -0.02 -6.73 8.69
N GLU A 115 -0.22 -7.92 8.13
CA GLU A 115 -1.37 -8.23 7.28
C GLU A 115 -2.69 -8.15 8.06
N LYS A 116 -2.67 -8.72 9.28
CA LYS A 116 -3.76 -8.69 10.26
C LYS A 116 -4.09 -7.25 10.66
N GLU A 117 -5.35 -6.87 10.52
CA GLU A 117 -5.84 -5.53 10.86
C GLU A 117 -5.79 -5.22 12.37
N ARG A 118 -6.08 -6.21 13.23
CA ARG A 118 -6.14 -6.04 14.69
C ARG A 118 -4.79 -5.56 15.28
N PRO A 119 -3.65 -6.25 15.09
CA PRO A 119 -2.34 -5.77 15.59
C PRO A 119 -1.93 -4.42 14.98
N ARG A 120 -2.20 -4.18 13.68
CA ARG A 120 -1.92 -2.91 13.00
C ARG A 120 -2.63 -1.74 13.69
N TRP A 121 -3.93 -1.87 13.97
CA TRP A 121 -4.69 -0.82 14.66
C TRP A 121 -4.22 -0.58 16.10
N LYS A 122 -3.78 -1.63 16.81
CA LYS A 122 -3.12 -1.47 18.12
C LYS A 122 -1.78 -0.73 18.01
N ALA A 123 -0.95 -1.04 17.02
CA ALA A 123 0.31 -0.33 16.77
C ALA A 123 0.08 1.16 16.42
N GLU A 124 -0.90 1.47 15.57
CA GLU A 124 -1.34 2.84 15.30
C GLU A 124 -1.81 3.56 16.58
N THR A 125 -2.56 2.87 17.45
CA THR A 125 -3.04 3.43 18.72
C THR A 125 -1.89 3.73 19.68
N ALA A 126 -0.92 2.83 19.82
CA ALA A 126 0.28 3.08 20.62
C ALA A 126 1.10 4.27 20.08
N LEU A 127 1.28 4.37 18.75
CA LEU A 127 1.97 5.51 18.13
C LEU A 127 1.25 6.85 18.39
N LYS A 128 -0.10 6.88 18.39
CA LYS A 128 -0.87 8.05 18.82
C LYS A 128 -0.66 8.40 20.29
N MET A 129 -0.55 7.40 21.18
CA MET A 129 -0.27 7.62 22.61
C MET A 129 1.15 8.17 22.87
N ILE A 130 2.13 7.81 22.03
CA ILE A 130 3.50 8.35 22.09
C ILE A 130 3.55 9.82 21.62
N GLY A 131 2.60 10.25 20.79
CA GLY A 131 2.39 11.64 20.43
C GLY A 131 3.51 12.24 19.57
N ALA A 132 3.83 13.52 19.81
CA ALA A 132 4.84 14.30 19.07
C ALA A 132 6.25 13.67 19.07
N LYS A 133 6.53 12.71 19.96
CA LYS A 133 7.78 11.95 20.00
C LYS A 133 7.91 10.91 18.86
N ALA A 134 6.79 10.40 18.34
CA ALA A 134 6.80 9.47 17.20
C ALA A 134 7.01 10.18 15.84
N VAL A 135 6.73 11.48 15.76
CA VAL A 135 6.70 12.27 14.51
C VAL A 135 7.97 12.16 13.66
N PRO A 136 9.21 12.24 14.19
CA PRO A 136 10.42 12.13 13.35
C PRO A 136 10.55 10.77 12.66
N ALA A 137 10.22 9.68 13.35
CA ALA A 137 10.28 8.34 12.79
C ALA A 137 9.12 8.07 11.81
N LEU A 138 7.93 8.64 12.07
CA LEU A 138 6.80 8.61 11.14
C LEU A 138 7.08 9.41 9.85
N ILE A 139 7.85 10.50 9.93
CA ILE A 139 8.32 11.27 8.77
C ILE A 139 9.24 10.42 7.88
N GLU A 140 10.16 9.64 8.44
CA GLU A 140 10.97 8.70 7.64
C GLU A 140 10.16 7.49 7.16
N ALA A 141 9.14 7.06 7.91
CA ALA A 141 8.20 6.02 7.48
C ALA A 141 7.37 6.40 6.24
N LEU A 142 7.22 7.70 5.92
CA LEU A 142 6.70 8.17 4.62
C LEU A 142 7.58 7.79 3.42
N ARG A 143 8.79 7.28 3.64
CA ARG A 143 9.72 6.81 2.59
C ARG A 143 9.90 5.29 2.58
N ASP A 144 9.15 4.56 3.40
CA ASP A 144 9.27 3.11 3.50
C ASP A 144 8.95 2.41 2.17
N LYS A 145 9.70 1.36 1.84
CA LYS A 145 9.47 0.51 0.65
C LYS A 145 8.05 -0.07 0.65
N ARG A 146 7.51 -0.36 1.83
CA ARG A 146 6.21 -0.99 2.11
C ARG A 146 5.08 0.05 2.02
N GLY A 147 4.17 -0.12 1.05
CA GLY A 147 3.05 0.81 0.83
C GLY A 147 2.18 1.04 2.07
N ARG A 148 1.79 -0.05 2.74
CA ARG A 148 0.99 -0.03 3.98
C ARG A 148 1.63 0.82 5.09
N VAL A 149 2.96 0.83 5.21
CA VAL A 149 3.69 1.65 6.19
C VAL A 149 3.61 3.14 5.82
N ARG A 150 3.84 3.51 4.55
CA ARG A 150 3.70 4.91 4.09
C ARG A 150 2.27 5.43 4.29
N GLN A 151 1.27 4.60 3.99
CA GLN A 151 -0.14 4.90 4.21
C GLN A 151 -0.47 5.18 5.69
N SER A 152 -0.12 4.26 6.60
CA SER A 152 -0.38 4.45 8.04
C SER A 152 0.45 5.59 8.62
N ALA A 153 1.69 5.81 8.15
CA ALA A 153 2.50 6.96 8.54
C ALA A 153 1.85 8.30 8.16
N ALA A 154 1.37 8.44 6.92
CA ALA A 154 0.67 9.63 6.46
C ALA A 154 -0.59 9.93 7.30
N PHE A 155 -1.39 8.90 7.57
CA PHE A 155 -2.57 9.00 8.43
C PHE A 155 -2.21 9.40 9.87
N LEU A 156 -1.22 8.75 10.49
CA LEU A 156 -0.79 9.04 11.86
C LEU A 156 -0.26 10.46 12.01
N LEU A 157 0.52 10.95 11.05
CA LEU A 157 1.02 12.33 11.07
C LEU A 157 -0.11 13.36 11.00
N GLY A 158 -1.17 13.10 10.21
CA GLY A 158 -2.38 13.93 10.19
C GLY A 158 -3.25 13.85 11.44
N GLU A 159 -3.17 12.76 12.20
CA GLU A 159 -3.87 12.59 13.49
C GLU A 159 -3.08 13.20 14.66
N LEU A 160 -1.75 13.26 14.56
CA LEU A 160 -0.86 13.90 15.55
C LEU A 160 -0.81 15.42 15.41
N ALA A 161 -1.20 15.96 14.26
CA ALA A 161 -1.29 17.40 13.97
C ALA A 161 -0.02 18.22 14.27
N ASP A 162 1.17 17.58 14.21
CA ASP A 162 2.45 18.22 14.46
C ASP A 162 2.96 18.97 13.21
N PRO A 163 3.20 20.30 13.27
CA PRO A 163 3.58 21.09 12.09
C PRO A 163 4.84 20.60 11.36
N ARG A 164 5.73 19.85 12.02
CA ARG A 164 6.92 19.25 11.38
C ARG A 164 6.55 18.24 10.29
N ALA A 165 5.32 17.73 10.30
CA ALA A 165 4.80 16.81 9.30
C ALA A 165 4.36 17.48 7.98
N ILE A 166 4.15 18.80 7.95
CA ILE A 166 3.50 19.48 6.83
C ILE A 166 4.29 19.34 5.51
N GLU A 167 5.58 19.67 5.51
CA GLU A 167 6.42 19.53 4.30
C GLU A 167 6.62 18.05 3.87
N PRO A 168 6.90 17.09 4.77
CA PRO A 168 6.90 15.66 4.42
C PRO A 168 5.57 15.16 3.83
N LEU A 169 4.43 15.56 4.39
CA LEU A 169 3.11 15.18 3.87
C LEU A 169 2.83 15.86 2.51
N ALA A 170 3.28 17.10 2.30
CA ALA A 170 3.17 17.78 1.02
C ALA A 170 3.94 17.03 -0.07
N ALA A 171 5.16 16.57 0.21
CA ALA A 171 5.91 15.70 -0.69
C ALA A 171 5.23 14.33 -0.91
N ALA A 172 4.59 13.75 0.12
CA ALA A 172 3.88 12.47 0.02
C ALA A 172 2.60 12.51 -0.84
N MET A 173 2.09 13.70 -1.20
CA MET A 173 1.06 13.82 -2.26
C MET A 173 1.55 13.37 -3.64
N GLY A 174 2.87 13.19 -3.81
CA GLY A 174 3.52 12.68 -5.04
C GLY A 174 3.96 11.22 -4.96
N ASP A 175 3.53 10.46 -3.94
CA ASP A 175 3.87 9.04 -3.87
C ASP A 175 3.31 8.25 -5.07
N LYS A 176 3.98 7.16 -5.45
CA LYS A 176 3.52 6.23 -6.48
C LYS A 176 2.18 5.55 -6.13
N ASP A 177 1.92 5.31 -4.85
CA ASP A 177 0.71 4.67 -4.33
C ASP A 177 -0.45 5.67 -4.15
N GLU A 178 -1.62 5.38 -4.73
CA GLU A 178 -2.77 6.30 -4.71
C GLU A 178 -3.35 6.51 -3.31
N ASP A 179 -3.43 5.44 -2.52
CA ASP A 179 -3.87 5.52 -1.13
C ASP A 179 -2.92 6.39 -0.28
N THR A 180 -1.61 6.29 -0.49
CA THR A 180 -0.62 7.16 0.17
C THR A 180 -0.82 8.63 -0.22
N ARG A 181 -1.00 8.93 -1.52
CA ARG A 181 -1.30 10.31 -1.98
C ARG A 181 -2.59 10.87 -1.37
N TRP A 182 -3.63 10.04 -1.31
CA TRP A 182 -4.93 10.43 -0.75
C TRP A 182 -4.87 10.62 0.78
N LYS A 183 -4.18 9.74 1.50
CA LYS A 183 -3.93 9.86 2.96
C LYS A 183 -3.06 11.08 3.28
N ALA A 184 -2.08 11.42 2.43
CA ALA A 184 -1.30 12.64 2.56
C ALA A 184 -2.17 13.90 2.39
N ALA A 185 -2.94 14.00 1.30
CA ALA A 185 -3.81 15.14 1.02
C ALA A 185 -4.92 15.33 2.09
N THR A 186 -5.59 14.25 2.49
CA THR A 186 -6.62 14.28 3.55
C THR A 186 -6.04 14.59 4.93
N SER A 187 -4.75 14.28 5.16
CA SER A 187 -4.04 14.67 6.38
C SER A 187 -3.64 16.14 6.37
N LEU A 188 -3.10 16.66 5.26
CA LEU A 188 -2.81 18.10 5.09
C LEU A 188 -4.05 18.97 5.30
N ALA A 189 -5.21 18.52 4.85
CA ALA A 189 -6.48 19.22 5.08
C ALA A 189 -6.82 19.41 6.58
N LYS A 190 -6.32 18.55 7.49
CA LYS A 190 -6.51 18.70 8.95
C LYS A 190 -5.66 19.80 9.57
N PHE A 191 -4.50 20.12 8.98
CA PHE A 191 -3.66 21.24 9.39
C PHE A 191 -4.24 22.61 8.99
N GLY A 192 -5.28 22.63 8.15
CA GLY A 192 -5.90 23.87 7.68
C GLY A 192 -4.89 24.78 6.98
N THR A 193 -4.99 26.08 7.23
CA THR A 193 -4.16 27.11 6.57
C THR A 193 -2.67 27.02 6.91
N GLN A 194 -2.27 26.26 7.95
CA GLN A 194 -0.85 25.98 8.20
C GLN A 194 -0.21 25.21 7.05
N ALA A 195 -0.98 24.35 6.35
CA ALA A 195 -0.50 23.60 5.19
C ALA A 195 -0.49 24.42 3.88
N THR A 196 -1.04 25.65 3.86
CA THR A 196 -1.24 26.42 2.61
C THR A 196 0.06 26.60 1.82
N GLN A 197 1.17 27.02 2.45
CA GLN A 197 2.41 27.30 1.73
C GLN A 197 3.02 26.05 1.07
N ALA A 198 3.16 24.95 1.82
CA ALA A 198 3.62 23.66 1.30
C ALA A 198 2.71 23.13 0.18
N THR A 199 1.39 23.21 0.38
CA THR A 199 0.39 22.79 -0.62
C THR A 199 0.44 23.67 -1.88
N LEU A 200 0.70 24.97 -1.74
CA LEU A 200 0.89 25.89 -2.87
C LEU A 200 2.16 25.57 -3.68
N ALA A 201 3.27 25.24 -3.02
CA ALA A 201 4.49 24.80 -3.69
C ALA A 201 4.25 23.53 -4.53
N GLN A 202 3.51 22.56 -3.98
CA GLN A 202 3.12 21.35 -4.70
C GLN A 202 2.13 21.62 -5.85
N LEU A 203 1.21 22.59 -5.70
CA LEU A 203 0.32 23.03 -6.77
C LEU A 203 1.08 23.72 -7.91
N ALA A 204 2.14 24.47 -7.62
CA ALA A 204 2.89 25.24 -8.61
C ALA A 204 3.95 24.42 -9.37
N ALA A 205 4.63 23.49 -8.69
CA ALA A 205 5.81 22.80 -9.23
C ALA A 205 5.79 21.26 -9.09
N GLY A 206 4.75 20.68 -8.50
CA GLY A 206 4.67 19.24 -8.27
C GLY A 206 4.34 18.41 -9.53
N PRO A 207 4.57 17.08 -9.48
CA PRO A 207 4.00 16.10 -10.41
C PRO A 207 2.49 16.27 -10.65
N ILE A 208 1.97 15.70 -11.74
CA ILE A 208 0.55 15.83 -12.11
C ILE A 208 -0.39 15.28 -11.02
N GLU A 209 0.06 14.26 -10.29
CA GLU A 209 -0.58 13.70 -9.10
C GLU A 209 -0.57 14.69 -7.93
N CYS A 210 0.60 15.27 -7.60
CA CYS A 210 0.72 16.32 -6.58
C CYS A 210 -0.23 17.47 -6.84
N ARG A 211 -0.28 18.00 -8.07
CA ARG A 211 -1.14 19.15 -8.41
C ARG A 211 -2.63 18.81 -8.29
N ARG A 212 -3.04 17.58 -8.68
CA ARG A 212 -4.41 17.07 -8.52
C ARG A 212 -4.80 16.88 -7.04
N CYS A 213 -3.85 16.49 -6.18
CA CYS A 213 -4.04 16.40 -4.74
C CYS A 213 -4.06 17.79 -4.06
N ALA A 214 -3.10 18.66 -4.36
CA ALA A 214 -3.00 20.01 -3.82
C ALA A 214 -4.24 20.87 -4.17
N ALA A 215 -4.71 20.81 -5.41
CA ALA A 215 -5.95 21.48 -5.82
C ALA A 215 -7.18 20.94 -5.07
N TRP A 216 -7.18 19.67 -4.63
CA TRP A 216 -8.25 19.12 -3.79
C TRP A 216 -8.14 19.55 -2.33
N VAL A 217 -6.93 19.72 -1.77
CA VAL A 217 -6.76 20.26 -0.40
C VAL A 217 -7.45 21.62 -0.30
N PHE A 218 -7.25 22.52 -1.27
CA PHE A 218 -7.92 23.83 -1.29
C PHE A 218 -9.44 23.81 -1.54
N GLN A 219 -10.02 22.67 -1.95
CA GLN A 219 -11.48 22.49 -1.94
C GLN A 219 -12.05 22.21 -0.54
N ASN A 220 -11.21 21.89 0.43
CA ASN A 220 -11.59 21.50 1.79
C ASN A 220 -11.01 22.47 2.84
N VAL A 221 -9.91 23.14 2.49
CA VAL A 221 -9.31 24.27 3.21
C VAL A 221 -9.33 25.51 2.30
N PRO A 222 -10.42 26.29 2.27
CA PRO A 222 -10.46 27.53 1.51
C PRO A 222 -9.56 28.58 2.17
N ASP A 223 -8.52 29.04 1.47
CA ASP A 223 -7.58 30.06 1.94
C ASP A 223 -7.50 31.20 0.90
N PRO A 224 -7.76 32.47 1.27
CA PRO A 224 -7.58 33.62 0.38
C PRO A 224 -6.17 33.75 -0.21
N ALA A 225 -5.12 33.27 0.48
CA ALA A 225 -3.76 33.24 -0.03
C ALA A 225 -3.57 32.24 -1.19
N ALA A 226 -4.42 31.21 -1.27
CA ALA A 226 -4.41 30.24 -2.37
C ALA A 226 -5.10 30.75 -3.64
N VAL A 227 -5.90 31.82 -3.57
CA VAL A 227 -6.69 32.33 -4.71
C VAL A 227 -5.81 32.67 -5.94
N PRO A 228 -4.69 33.42 -5.85
CA PRO A 228 -3.91 33.75 -7.05
C PRO A 228 -3.24 32.53 -7.70
N PRO A 229 -2.60 31.59 -6.97
CA PRO A 229 -2.11 30.35 -7.56
C PRO A 229 -3.21 29.42 -8.10
N LEU A 230 -4.39 29.37 -7.47
CA LEU A 230 -5.54 28.63 -8.01
C LEU A 230 -6.04 29.23 -9.33
N ILE A 231 -6.04 30.57 -9.48
CA ILE A 231 -6.32 31.25 -10.75
C ILE A 231 -5.27 30.89 -11.81
N GLN A 232 -3.99 30.76 -11.43
CA GLN A 232 -2.96 30.25 -12.34
C GLN A 232 -3.19 28.78 -12.72
N ALA A 233 -3.63 27.94 -11.78
CA ALA A 233 -3.94 26.52 -12.01
C ALA A 233 -5.15 26.28 -12.93
N LEU A 234 -5.98 27.30 -13.21
CA LEU A 234 -6.98 27.25 -14.29
C LEU A 234 -6.35 27.12 -15.69
N ARG A 235 -5.03 27.37 -15.81
CA ARG A 235 -4.24 27.19 -17.05
C ARG A 235 -3.41 25.90 -17.06
N ASP A 236 -3.57 24.99 -16.10
CA ASP A 236 -2.80 23.74 -16.05
C ASP A 236 -3.05 22.86 -17.29
N ALA A 237 -2.04 22.10 -17.71
CA ALA A 237 -2.18 21.12 -18.77
C ALA A 237 -3.17 20.00 -18.40
N ASP A 238 -3.21 19.59 -17.13
CA ASP A 238 -4.13 18.56 -16.64
C ASP A 238 -5.55 19.11 -16.40
N GLU A 239 -6.52 18.39 -16.93
CA GLU A 239 -7.93 18.79 -16.89
C GLU A 239 -8.51 18.71 -15.48
N GLN A 240 -8.00 17.79 -14.65
CA GLN A 240 -8.47 17.61 -13.28
C GLN A 240 -7.88 18.65 -12.32
N VAL A 241 -6.67 19.16 -12.57
CA VAL A 241 -6.14 20.35 -11.88
C VAL A 241 -7.01 21.56 -12.20
N ARG A 242 -7.28 21.83 -13.49
CA ARG A 242 -8.15 22.95 -13.89
C ARG A 242 -9.54 22.85 -13.23
N TRP A 243 -10.18 21.68 -13.33
CA TRP A 243 -11.48 21.39 -12.70
C TRP A 243 -11.45 21.61 -11.18
N LYS A 244 -10.46 21.03 -10.49
CA LYS A 244 -10.38 21.11 -9.03
C LYS A 244 -10.13 22.52 -8.53
N ALA A 245 -9.25 23.27 -9.22
CA ALA A 245 -8.93 24.65 -8.89
C ALA A 245 -10.15 25.57 -9.09
N ALA A 246 -10.96 25.35 -10.13
CA ALA A 246 -12.17 26.13 -10.38
C ALA A 246 -13.22 25.95 -9.25
N ILE A 247 -13.43 24.72 -8.77
CA ILE A 247 -14.28 24.44 -7.60
C ILE A 247 -13.69 25.05 -6.31
N ALA A 248 -12.36 25.00 -6.13
CA ALA A 248 -11.72 25.59 -4.96
C ALA A 248 -11.92 27.12 -4.92
N LEU A 249 -11.83 27.80 -6.06
CA LEU A 249 -12.13 29.22 -6.21
C LEU A 249 -13.61 29.53 -5.94
N GLN A 250 -14.54 28.71 -6.45
CA GLN A 250 -15.97 28.84 -6.16
C GLN A 250 -16.25 28.75 -4.64
N LYS A 251 -15.61 27.80 -3.95
CA LYS A 251 -15.70 27.64 -2.49
C LYS A 251 -14.99 28.74 -1.68
N ALA A 252 -13.96 29.37 -2.23
CA ALA A 252 -13.25 30.48 -1.58
C ALA A 252 -14.09 31.78 -1.54
N GLY A 253 -15.15 31.89 -2.35
CA GLY A 253 -16.14 32.97 -2.25
C GLY A 253 -15.59 34.35 -2.63
N GLN A 254 -15.95 35.38 -1.86
CA GLN A 254 -15.70 36.79 -2.19
C GLN A 254 -14.23 37.14 -2.54
N PRO A 255 -13.20 36.68 -1.79
CA PRO A 255 -11.79 36.89 -2.17
C PRO A 255 -11.40 36.33 -3.55
N ALA A 256 -12.04 35.24 -3.99
CA ALA A 256 -11.90 34.73 -5.36
C ALA A 256 -12.71 35.56 -6.36
N ALA A 257 -13.94 35.94 -6.00
CA ALA A 257 -14.82 36.73 -6.85
C ALA A 257 -14.17 38.07 -7.27
N ASP A 258 -13.62 38.84 -6.32
CA ASP A 258 -12.93 40.11 -6.61
C ASP A 258 -11.79 39.94 -7.62
N ARG A 259 -10.98 38.87 -7.47
CA ARG A 259 -9.82 38.61 -8.33
C ARG A 259 -10.21 38.07 -9.69
N LEU A 260 -11.28 37.28 -9.78
CA LEU A 260 -11.85 36.82 -11.05
C LEU A 260 -12.53 37.98 -11.81
N LEU A 261 -13.25 38.88 -11.13
CA LEU A 261 -13.79 40.11 -11.73
C LEU A 261 -12.67 41.05 -12.22
N ALA A 262 -11.57 41.17 -11.49
CA ALA A 262 -10.39 41.91 -11.94
C ALA A 262 -9.70 41.24 -13.17
N LEU A 263 -9.65 39.91 -13.20
CA LEU A 263 -9.15 39.14 -14.35
C LEU A 263 -10.07 39.27 -15.57
N LEU A 264 -11.40 39.31 -15.40
CA LEU A 264 -12.35 39.53 -16.50
C LEU A 264 -12.21 40.91 -17.16
N ARG A 265 -11.79 41.93 -16.40
CA ARG A 265 -11.49 43.26 -16.93
C ARG A 265 -10.16 43.28 -17.70
N THR A 266 -9.13 42.59 -17.20
CA THR A 266 -7.75 42.70 -17.71
C THR A 266 -7.34 41.64 -18.73
N SER A 267 -7.79 40.38 -18.61
CA SER A 267 -7.30 39.29 -19.47
C SER A 267 -7.78 39.40 -20.92
N ALA A 268 -6.84 39.22 -21.84
CA ALA A 268 -7.07 39.12 -23.28
C ALA A 268 -7.45 37.71 -23.75
N ASN A 269 -7.18 36.67 -22.96
CA ASN A 269 -7.49 35.28 -23.31
C ASN A 269 -8.99 34.97 -23.18
N ALA A 270 -9.59 34.36 -24.20
CA ALA A 270 -11.02 34.02 -24.21
C ALA A 270 -11.37 32.88 -23.25
N GLU A 271 -10.55 31.83 -23.15
CA GLU A 271 -10.86 30.66 -22.32
C GLU A 271 -10.77 30.96 -20.82
N GLU A 272 -9.81 31.79 -20.42
CA GLU A 272 -9.75 32.34 -19.06
C GLU A 272 -11.00 33.14 -18.70
N ARG A 273 -11.55 33.92 -19.64
CA ARG A 273 -12.78 34.67 -19.40
C ARG A 273 -14.00 33.78 -19.30
N LYS A 274 -14.11 32.70 -20.10
CA LYS A 274 -15.16 31.69 -19.94
C LYS A 274 -15.08 31.01 -18.57
N MET A 275 -13.88 30.57 -18.19
CA MET A 275 -13.66 29.89 -16.90
C MET A 275 -13.95 30.80 -15.70
N ALA A 276 -13.45 32.03 -15.72
CA ALA A 276 -13.73 33.01 -14.67
C ALA A 276 -15.22 33.40 -14.63
N THR A 277 -15.87 33.52 -15.79
CA THR A 277 -17.33 33.73 -15.89
C THR A 277 -18.09 32.59 -15.22
N TRP A 278 -17.78 31.32 -15.51
CA TRP A 278 -18.44 30.18 -14.85
C TRP A 278 -18.26 30.19 -13.33
N ILE A 279 -17.05 30.40 -12.82
CA ILE A 279 -16.80 30.39 -11.36
C ILE A 279 -17.60 31.51 -10.67
N LEU A 280 -17.74 32.66 -11.32
CA LEU A 280 -18.54 33.79 -10.84
C LEU A 280 -20.05 33.53 -10.95
N GLU A 281 -20.51 32.91 -12.04
CA GLU A 281 -21.92 32.46 -12.22
C GLU A 281 -22.30 31.45 -11.13
N GLY A 282 -21.45 30.45 -10.91
CA GLY A 282 -21.61 29.42 -9.89
C GLY A 282 -21.48 29.91 -8.44
N SER A 283 -21.08 31.16 -8.19
CA SER A 283 -21.01 31.72 -6.84
C SER A 283 -22.39 31.98 -6.23
N GLY A 284 -23.42 32.21 -7.06
CA GLY A 284 -24.77 32.56 -6.64
C GLY A 284 -24.95 33.95 -5.99
N ASP A 285 -23.86 34.72 -5.79
CA ASP A 285 -23.93 36.04 -5.14
C ASP A 285 -24.46 37.09 -6.11
N THR A 286 -25.59 37.72 -5.77
CA THR A 286 -26.30 38.67 -6.64
C THR A 286 -25.50 39.93 -6.96
N ARG A 287 -24.54 40.34 -6.10
CA ARG A 287 -23.65 41.47 -6.35
C ARG A 287 -22.54 41.10 -7.32
N VAL A 288 -21.99 39.90 -7.16
CA VAL A 288 -20.97 39.33 -8.07
C VAL A 288 -21.57 39.16 -9.47
N LEU A 289 -22.80 38.63 -9.56
CA LEU A 289 -23.54 38.47 -10.82
C LEU A 289 -23.90 39.82 -11.48
N ALA A 290 -24.12 40.89 -10.70
CA ALA A 290 -24.32 42.23 -11.24
C ALA A 290 -23.02 42.79 -11.84
N ALA A 291 -21.92 42.78 -11.07
CA ALA A 291 -20.60 43.24 -11.53
C ALA A 291 -20.09 42.44 -12.75
N LEU A 292 -20.39 41.14 -12.83
CA LEU A 292 -20.11 40.30 -13.99
C LEU A 292 -20.80 40.82 -15.26
N ARG A 293 -22.10 41.16 -15.16
CA ARG A 293 -22.89 41.69 -16.29
C ARG A 293 -22.38 43.05 -16.77
N GLU A 294 -21.99 43.93 -15.86
CA GLU A 294 -21.38 45.22 -16.20
C GLU A 294 -20.07 45.05 -17.00
N ILE A 295 -19.20 44.13 -16.57
CA ILE A 295 -17.92 43.84 -17.28
C ILE A 295 -18.18 43.21 -18.65
N GLN A 296 -19.18 42.34 -18.77
CA GLN A 296 -19.57 41.73 -20.04
C GLN A 296 -20.14 42.77 -21.01
N ALA A 297 -21.02 43.66 -20.54
CA ALA A 297 -21.59 44.74 -21.35
C ALA A 297 -20.50 45.70 -21.83
N ALA A 298 -19.63 46.19 -20.94
CA ALA A 298 -18.55 47.12 -21.27
C ALA A 298 -17.46 46.56 -22.22
N ARG A 299 -17.45 45.24 -22.50
CA ARG A 299 -16.59 44.63 -23.52
C ARG A 299 -17.32 44.27 -24.82
N ALA A 300 -18.65 44.39 -24.89
CA ALA A 300 -19.41 44.21 -26.13
C ALA A 300 -19.12 45.33 -27.17
N ASP A 301 -18.77 46.53 -26.70
CA ASP A 301 -18.41 47.68 -27.53
C ASP A 301 -17.01 47.57 -28.18
N THR A 302 -16.26 46.49 -27.95
CA THR A 302 -14.92 46.27 -28.56
C THR A 302 -15.01 45.27 -29.71
N PRO A 303 -14.86 45.69 -30.99
CA PRO A 303 -15.11 44.83 -32.14
C PRO A 303 -13.95 43.85 -32.41
N ALA A 304 -14.23 42.54 -32.42
CA ALA A 304 -13.32 41.51 -32.91
C ALA A 304 -14.05 40.28 -33.49
N ALA A 305 -13.76 39.98 -34.76
CA ALA A 305 -13.91 38.70 -35.48
C ALA A 305 -15.18 37.84 -35.31
N GLU A 306 -15.98 37.80 -36.39
CA GLU A 306 -17.08 36.87 -36.72
C GLU A 306 -18.31 36.79 -35.76
N PRO A 307 -19.54 36.69 -36.30
CA PRO A 307 -20.75 36.69 -35.48
C PRO A 307 -21.04 35.30 -34.87
N PRO A 308 -20.95 35.09 -33.54
CA PRO A 308 -21.63 33.97 -32.92
C PRO A 308 -23.15 34.11 -33.10
N ARG A 309 -23.89 33.00 -32.97
CA ARG A 309 -25.36 33.03 -32.95
C ARG A 309 -25.82 34.03 -31.86
N LYS A 310 -26.67 34.99 -32.24
CA LYS A 310 -27.16 36.05 -31.33
C LYS A 310 -27.64 35.41 -30.03
N ARG A 311 -27.02 35.76 -28.88
CA ARG A 311 -27.52 35.35 -27.56
C ARG A 311 -28.97 35.84 -27.41
N PRO A 312 -29.88 35.03 -26.84
CA PRO A 312 -31.26 35.45 -26.64
C PRO A 312 -31.32 36.56 -25.58
N ASP A 313 -32.05 37.65 -25.88
CA ASP A 313 -32.16 38.83 -25.00
C ASP A 313 -32.81 38.52 -23.63
N VAL A 314 -33.55 37.40 -23.56
CA VAL A 314 -34.12 36.84 -22.33
C VAL A 314 -33.77 35.35 -22.29
N LEU A 315 -33.02 34.93 -21.27
CA LEU A 315 -32.73 33.52 -21.00
C LEU A 315 -34.01 32.80 -20.50
N PRO A 316 -34.21 31.52 -20.86
CA PRO A 316 -35.35 30.75 -20.35
C PRO A 316 -35.24 30.55 -18.83
N LYS A 317 -36.34 30.23 -18.14
CA LYS A 317 -36.28 29.94 -16.68
C LYS A 317 -35.58 28.61 -16.34
N ALA A 318 -35.45 27.73 -17.33
CA ALA A 318 -34.92 26.38 -17.24
C ALA A 318 -34.37 25.96 -18.60
N VAL A 319 -33.34 25.12 -18.61
CA VAL A 319 -32.76 24.47 -19.78
C VAL A 319 -32.83 22.95 -19.62
N SER A 320 -33.03 22.24 -20.72
CA SER A 320 -32.83 20.78 -20.81
C SER A 320 -31.56 20.46 -21.58
N LEU A 321 -30.75 19.53 -21.08
CA LEU A 321 -29.53 19.03 -21.72
C LEU A 321 -29.65 17.53 -22.00
N ALA A 322 -29.61 17.16 -23.27
CA ALA A 322 -29.54 15.78 -23.73
C ALA A 322 -28.07 15.32 -23.83
N ILE A 323 -27.70 14.28 -23.08
CA ILE A 323 -26.32 13.79 -22.92
C ILE A 323 -26.23 12.36 -23.44
N GLY A 324 -25.60 12.20 -24.61
CA GLY A 324 -25.22 10.91 -25.18
C GLY A 324 -23.77 10.57 -24.88
N SER A 325 -23.41 9.28 -24.99
CA SER A 325 -22.00 8.88 -25.00
C SER A 325 -21.72 7.67 -25.88
N THR A 326 -20.46 7.54 -26.30
CA THR A 326 -19.93 6.36 -26.97
C THR A 326 -18.75 5.81 -26.15
N PRO A 327 -18.84 4.58 -25.60
CA PRO A 327 -20.05 3.74 -25.51
C PRO A 327 -21.13 4.35 -24.59
N ASP A 328 -22.32 3.76 -24.61
CA ASP A 328 -23.51 4.15 -23.81
C ASP A 328 -23.32 3.90 -22.30
N LYS A 329 -24.34 4.22 -21.49
CA LYS A 329 -24.39 3.92 -20.04
C LYS A 329 -23.15 4.37 -19.27
N ALA A 330 -22.62 5.54 -19.63
CA ALA A 330 -21.63 6.25 -18.86
C ALA A 330 -22.33 7.01 -17.73
N THR A 331 -21.74 7.02 -16.54
CA THR A 331 -22.26 7.76 -15.39
C THR A 331 -22.04 9.25 -15.59
N VAL A 332 -23.12 10.03 -15.57
CA VAL A 332 -23.12 11.48 -15.75
C VAL A 332 -23.12 12.17 -14.39
N PHE A 333 -22.21 13.13 -14.25
CA PHE A 333 -22.22 14.13 -13.20
C PHE A 333 -22.35 15.52 -13.83
N ILE A 334 -23.19 16.38 -13.27
CA ILE A 334 -23.29 17.81 -13.60
C ILE A 334 -22.93 18.59 -12.34
N ASP A 335 -21.89 19.42 -12.41
CA ASP A 335 -21.34 20.18 -11.29
C ASP A 335 -21.06 19.29 -10.04
N ASP A 336 -20.36 18.19 -10.28
CA ASP A 336 -20.08 17.05 -9.37
C ASP A 336 -21.30 16.33 -8.76
N LYS A 337 -22.55 16.76 -9.04
CA LYS A 337 -23.77 16.03 -8.64
C LYS A 337 -24.07 14.91 -9.62
N TYR A 338 -24.31 13.70 -9.13
CA TYR A 338 -24.77 12.57 -9.93
C TYR A 338 -26.12 12.90 -10.60
N ALA A 339 -26.19 12.76 -11.92
CA ALA A 339 -27.37 13.08 -12.72
C ALA A 339 -28.05 11.83 -13.32
N GLY A 340 -27.30 10.75 -13.57
CA GLY A 340 -27.84 9.50 -14.13
C GLY A 340 -26.83 8.73 -14.98
N LEU A 341 -27.33 7.90 -15.91
CA LEU A 341 -26.53 7.18 -16.90
C LEU A 341 -26.94 7.62 -18.33
N THR A 342 -26.00 7.68 -19.26
CA THR A 342 -26.30 8.00 -20.67
C THR A 342 -27.04 6.86 -21.41
N PRO A 343 -27.88 7.16 -22.43
CA PRO A 343 -28.35 8.49 -22.83
C PRO A 343 -29.30 9.08 -21.78
N LEU A 344 -29.04 10.33 -21.40
CA LEU A 344 -29.74 11.02 -20.31
C LEU A 344 -30.32 12.34 -20.84
N VAL A 345 -31.51 12.73 -20.39
CA VAL A 345 -32.01 14.10 -20.57
C VAL A 345 -32.20 14.70 -19.19
N VAL A 346 -31.33 15.64 -18.82
CA VAL A 346 -31.46 16.40 -17.56
C VAL A 346 -32.29 17.63 -17.86
N LYS A 347 -33.38 17.82 -17.09
CA LYS A 347 -34.28 18.97 -17.20
C LYS A 347 -34.02 19.94 -16.05
N ASP A 348 -34.63 21.13 -16.15
CA ASP A 348 -34.65 22.13 -15.08
C ASP A 348 -33.26 22.58 -14.61
N LEU A 349 -32.28 22.54 -15.52
CA LEU A 349 -30.97 23.17 -15.33
C LEU A 349 -31.12 24.69 -15.40
N SER A 350 -30.30 25.41 -14.65
CA SER A 350 -30.21 26.87 -14.77
C SER A 350 -29.57 27.22 -16.13
N PRO A 351 -29.93 28.35 -16.77
CA PRO A 351 -29.15 28.85 -17.87
C PRO A 351 -27.81 29.39 -17.37
N GLY A 352 -26.72 29.09 -18.08
CA GLY A 352 -25.35 29.43 -17.70
C GLY A 352 -24.37 28.33 -18.06
N HIS A 353 -23.14 28.45 -17.58
CA HIS A 353 -22.13 27.42 -17.79
C HIS A 353 -22.27 26.25 -16.79
N HIS A 354 -22.09 25.02 -17.26
CA HIS A 354 -22.16 23.79 -16.47
C HIS A 354 -21.01 22.83 -16.82
N PHE A 355 -20.43 22.17 -15.82
CA PHE A 355 -19.43 21.12 -16.07
C PHE A 355 -20.08 19.75 -16.12
N VAL A 356 -19.95 19.09 -17.28
CA VAL A 356 -20.46 17.75 -17.52
C VAL A 356 -19.29 16.76 -17.51
N LYS A 357 -19.32 15.85 -16.55
CA LYS A 357 -18.29 14.82 -16.34
C LYS A 357 -18.92 13.44 -16.52
N LEU A 358 -18.33 12.62 -17.38
CA LEU A 358 -18.74 11.26 -17.63
C LEU A 358 -17.66 10.28 -17.16
N THR A 359 -18.07 9.21 -16.49
CA THR A 359 -17.19 8.09 -16.11
C THR A 359 -17.77 6.76 -16.55
N LYS A 360 -16.90 5.80 -16.91
CA LYS A 360 -17.27 4.40 -17.15
C LYS A 360 -16.09 3.51 -16.78
N ARG A 361 -16.37 2.31 -16.24
CA ARG A 361 -15.41 1.42 -15.56
C ARG A 361 -14.06 1.31 -16.28
N ASP A 362 -14.09 1.06 -17.58
CA ASP A 362 -12.92 0.66 -18.39
C ASP A 362 -12.42 1.80 -19.29
N HIS A 363 -12.88 3.03 -19.05
CA HIS A 363 -12.62 4.22 -19.87
C HIS A 363 -12.01 5.34 -19.01
N LEU A 364 -11.28 6.25 -19.67
CA LEU A 364 -10.80 7.48 -19.03
C LEU A 364 -11.99 8.40 -18.74
N PRO A 365 -12.00 9.11 -17.59
CA PRO A 365 -13.05 10.07 -17.27
C PRO A 365 -12.99 11.24 -18.25
N TRP A 366 -14.12 11.56 -18.88
CA TRP A 366 -14.25 12.67 -19.82
C TRP A 366 -14.94 13.83 -19.12
N THR A 367 -14.43 15.05 -19.27
CA THR A 367 -14.98 16.25 -18.60
C THR A 367 -15.02 17.42 -19.58
N LYS A 368 -16.13 18.15 -19.63
CA LYS A 368 -16.25 19.33 -20.49
C LYS A 368 -17.12 20.41 -19.86
N LEU A 369 -16.70 21.67 -20.00
CA LEU A 369 -17.54 22.84 -19.72
C LEU A 369 -18.48 23.12 -20.91
N VAL A 370 -19.76 23.29 -20.64
CA VAL A 370 -20.83 23.49 -21.63
C VAL A 370 -21.61 24.75 -21.26
N GLU A 371 -21.89 25.62 -22.22
CA GLU A 371 -22.69 26.83 -22.04
C GLU A 371 -24.15 26.55 -22.43
N LEU A 372 -25.09 26.64 -21.48
CA LEU A 372 -26.49 26.30 -21.64
C LEU A 372 -27.36 27.57 -21.67
N LEU A 373 -27.67 28.08 -22.87
CA LEU A 373 -28.46 29.31 -23.04
C LEU A 373 -29.85 29.08 -23.68
N TRP A 374 -30.07 27.90 -24.27
CA TRP A 374 -31.23 27.57 -25.10
C TRP A 374 -32.11 26.55 -24.39
N ALA A 375 -33.40 26.46 -24.73
CA ALA A 375 -34.34 25.58 -24.02
C ALA A 375 -33.96 24.09 -24.09
N GLU A 376 -33.35 23.64 -25.19
CA GLU A 376 -32.82 22.30 -25.39
C GLU A 376 -31.41 22.40 -25.99
N GLU A 377 -30.45 21.71 -25.38
CA GLU A 377 -29.07 21.55 -25.87
C GLU A 377 -28.66 20.07 -25.92
N ARG A 378 -27.65 19.75 -26.73
CA ARG A 378 -27.20 18.35 -26.94
C ARG A 378 -25.69 18.18 -26.86
N LEU A 379 -25.27 17.17 -26.10
CA LEU A 379 -23.88 16.81 -25.88
C LEU A 379 -23.64 15.31 -26.09
N ASP A 380 -22.91 14.93 -27.13
CA ASP A 380 -22.44 13.55 -27.33
C ASP A 380 -20.95 13.43 -27.01
N ALA A 381 -20.61 12.59 -26.03
CA ALA A 381 -19.24 12.41 -25.54
C ALA A 381 -18.63 11.07 -25.99
N LYS A 382 -17.49 11.11 -26.70
CA LYS A 382 -16.71 9.91 -27.02
C LYS A 382 -15.68 9.66 -25.92
N LEU A 383 -15.86 8.57 -25.17
CA LEU A 383 -14.93 8.16 -24.13
C LEU A 383 -13.71 7.45 -24.74
N ALA A 384 -12.52 7.79 -24.28
CA ALA A 384 -11.32 7.01 -24.59
C ALA A 384 -11.26 5.77 -23.68
N PRO A 385 -10.98 4.56 -24.20
CA PRO A 385 -10.72 3.40 -23.35
C PRO A 385 -9.46 3.64 -22.49
N LYS A 386 -9.38 3.01 -21.33
CA LYS A 386 -8.13 2.96 -20.57
C LYS A 386 -7.07 2.20 -21.37
N PRO A 387 -5.77 2.59 -21.31
CA PRO A 387 -4.72 1.78 -21.91
C PRO A 387 -4.70 0.41 -21.24
N LYS A 388 -4.68 -0.66 -22.05
CA LYS A 388 -4.58 -2.03 -21.55
C LYS A 388 -3.17 -2.32 -21.04
N GLY A 389 -3.03 -3.22 -20.09
CA GLY A 389 -1.74 -3.73 -19.64
C GLY A 389 -1.27 -4.95 -20.42
N ALA A 390 -0.07 -5.41 -20.07
CA ALA A 390 0.48 -6.71 -20.46
C ALA A 390 0.96 -7.48 -19.24
N LEU A 391 1.02 -8.80 -19.36
CA LEU A 391 1.53 -9.72 -18.35
C LEU A 391 2.57 -10.65 -18.98
N LEU A 392 3.77 -10.68 -18.41
CA LEU A 392 4.84 -11.61 -18.76
C LEU A 392 4.96 -12.69 -17.68
N VAL A 393 4.65 -13.94 -18.01
CA VAL A 393 4.74 -15.09 -17.10
C VAL A 393 5.91 -15.97 -17.51
N ALA A 394 6.93 -16.06 -16.65
CA ALA A 394 8.08 -16.93 -16.80
C ALA A 394 8.16 -17.93 -15.65
N SER A 395 8.82 -19.07 -15.89
CA SER A 395 9.10 -20.04 -14.83
C SER A 395 10.45 -20.74 -15.01
N GLU A 396 10.95 -21.27 -13.89
CA GLU A 396 12.11 -22.13 -13.81
C GLU A 396 11.70 -23.45 -13.12
N PRO A 397 11.78 -24.60 -13.80
CA PRO A 397 12.07 -24.76 -15.23
C PRO A 397 11.00 -24.13 -16.14
N SER A 398 11.41 -23.74 -17.35
CA SER A 398 10.52 -23.19 -18.39
C SER A 398 9.67 -24.27 -19.06
N GLN A 399 8.81 -23.90 -20.00
CA GLN A 399 7.81 -24.79 -20.62
C GLN A 399 6.89 -25.43 -19.58
N ALA A 400 6.50 -24.65 -18.58
CA ALA A 400 5.40 -24.95 -17.67
C ALA A 400 4.10 -24.39 -18.27
N ASP A 401 2.99 -25.10 -18.10
CA ASP A 401 1.66 -24.68 -18.52
C ASP A 401 1.16 -23.52 -17.65
N VAL A 402 0.56 -22.51 -18.28
CA VAL A 402 0.09 -21.27 -17.64
C VAL A 402 -1.42 -21.17 -17.76
N TYR A 403 -2.07 -20.86 -16.64
CA TYR A 403 -3.48 -20.51 -16.58
C TYR A 403 -3.64 -19.12 -15.96
N ILE A 404 -4.58 -18.34 -16.48
CA ILE A 404 -4.97 -17.02 -15.97
C ILE A 404 -6.47 -17.07 -15.68
N ASP A 405 -6.88 -16.76 -14.44
CA ASP A 405 -8.26 -16.88 -13.95
C ASP A 405 -8.92 -18.25 -14.22
N GLY A 406 -8.09 -19.30 -14.27
CA GLY A 406 -8.49 -20.69 -14.53
C GLY A 406 -8.50 -21.09 -16.01
N GLU A 407 -8.45 -20.15 -16.95
CA GLU A 407 -8.36 -20.45 -18.38
C GLU A 407 -6.91 -20.73 -18.81
N TYR A 408 -6.70 -21.74 -19.67
CA TYR A 408 -5.36 -22.10 -20.16
C TYR A 408 -4.88 -21.15 -21.26
N GLU A 409 -3.69 -20.58 -21.08
CA GLU A 409 -3.19 -19.45 -21.86
C GLU A 409 -1.87 -19.72 -22.60
N GLY A 410 -1.23 -20.87 -22.34
CA GLY A 410 -0.03 -21.31 -23.05
C GLY A 410 1.05 -21.89 -22.15
N LYS A 411 2.32 -21.76 -22.56
CA LYS A 411 3.48 -22.25 -21.79
C LYS A 411 4.51 -21.14 -21.55
N THR A 412 5.25 -21.23 -20.44
CA THR A 412 6.30 -20.27 -20.08
C THR A 412 7.54 -20.33 -20.99
N PRO A 413 8.16 -19.20 -21.36
CA PRO A 413 7.71 -17.83 -21.09
C PRO A 413 6.53 -17.42 -21.99
N LEU A 414 5.49 -16.84 -21.38
CA LEU A 414 4.26 -16.39 -22.02
C LEU A 414 4.10 -14.87 -21.88
N GLU A 415 3.78 -14.17 -22.96
CA GLU A 415 3.46 -12.73 -22.95
C GLU A 415 2.00 -12.50 -23.37
N LYS A 416 1.13 -12.21 -22.41
CA LYS A 416 -0.30 -11.93 -22.62
C LYS A 416 -0.51 -10.42 -22.70
N LYS A 417 -1.05 -9.93 -23.82
CA LYS A 417 -1.28 -8.49 -24.09
C LYS A 417 -2.76 -8.15 -24.06
N ASN A 418 -3.06 -6.86 -24.03
CA ASN A 418 -4.42 -6.28 -24.05
C ASN A 418 -5.28 -6.64 -22.83
N LEU A 419 -4.65 -6.91 -21.68
CA LEU A 419 -5.33 -7.20 -20.42
C LEU A 419 -5.90 -5.93 -19.77
N ASP A 420 -6.97 -6.06 -19.00
CA ASP A 420 -7.53 -4.95 -18.24
C ASP A 420 -6.70 -4.64 -16.99
N ALA A 421 -6.90 -3.46 -16.41
CA ALA A 421 -6.25 -3.07 -15.17
C ALA A 421 -6.99 -3.68 -13.97
N ASN A 422 -6.70 -4.96 -13.67
CA ASN A 422 -7.29 -5.76 -12.60
C ASN A 422 -6.21 -6.64 -11.93
N PRO A 423 -6.46 -7.16 -10.72
CA PRO A 423 -5.79 -8.38 -10.27
C PRO A 423 -6.21 -9.56 -11.15
N TYR A 424 -5.25 -10.39 -11.51
CA TYR A 424 -5.43 -11.68 -12.19
C TYR A 424 -4.83 -12.78 -11.33
N SER A 425 -5.55 -13.89 -11.16
CA SER A 425 -4.99 -15.10 -10.57
C SER A 425 -4.20 -15.87 -11.62
N VAL A 426 -2.97 -16.28 -11.29
CA VAL A 426 -2.05 -16.97 -12.21
C VAL A 426 -1.64 -18.29 -11.58
N ARG A 427 -1.84 -19.38 -12.32
CA ARG A 427 -1.46 -20.75 -11.94
C ARG A 427 -0.47 -21.28 -12.97
N ILE A 428 0.65 -21.83 -12.50
CA ILE A 428 1.72 -22.34 -13.36
C ILE A 428 2.01 -23.79 -12.98
N GLU A 429 1.81 -24.71 -13.92
CA GLU A 429 1.90 -26.15 -13.70
C GLU A 429 2.98 -26.81 -14.55
N LYS A 430 3.64 -27.83 -14.00
CA LYS A 430 4.50 -28.71 -14.79
C LYS A 430 4.46 -30.11 -14.21
N ALA A 431 4.48 -31.13 -15.07
CA ALA A 431 4.53 -32.53 -14.64
C ALA A 431 5.73 -32.75 -13.70
N GLN A 432 5.52 -33.50 -12.61
CA GLN A 432 6.46 -33.72 -11.49
C GLN A 432 6.74 -32.50 -10.58
N PHE A 433 6.23 -31.30 -10.87
CA PHE A 433 6.37 -30.12 -10.01
C PHE A 433 5.10 -29.82 -9.21
N ILE A 434 5.26 -29.12 -8.09
CA ILE A 434 4.19 -28.49 -7.32
C ILE A 434 3.72 -27.27 -8.12
N PRO A 435 2.40 -27.12 -8.41
CA PRO A 435 1.87 -25.92 -9.03
C PRO A 435 2.27 -24.67 -8.25
N TRP A 436 2.67 -23.62 -8.97
CA TRP A 436 2.77 -22.28 -8.39
C TRP A 436 1.45 -21.56 -8.62
N GLU A 437 0.95 -20.88 -7.59
CA GLU A 437 -0.28 -20.09 -7.61
C GLU A 437 -0.01 -18.74 -6.96
N GLY A 438 -0.53 -17.66 -7.54
CA GLY A 438 -0.42 -16.32 -7.00
C GLY A 438 -1.20 -15.29 -7.82
N GLU A 439 -1.52 -14.16 -7.19
CA GLU A 439 -2.18 -13.03 -7.86
C GLU A 439 -1.15 -12.04 -8.41
N VAL A 440 -1.46 -11.44 -9.56
CA VAL A 440 -0.69 -10.34 -10.16
C VAL A 440 -1.61 -9.18 -10.52
N GLU A 441 -1.29 -7.99 -10.03
CA GLU A 441 -1.94 -6.76 -10.47
C GLU A 441 -1.41 -6.39 -11.86
N VAL A 442 -2.27 -6.39 -12.88
CA VAL A 442 -1.98 -5.81 -14.19
C VAL A 442 -2.39 -4.34 -14.17
N ARG A 443 -1.51 -3.45 -14.65
CA ARG A 443 -1.75 -2.00 -14.65
C ARG A 443 -1.91 -1.43 -16.05
N ALA A 444 -2.66 -0.33 -16.11
CA ALA A 444 -3.07 0.30 -17.35
C ALA A 444 -1.86 0.88 -18.12
N GLY A 445 -1.46 0.23 -19.21
CA GLY A 445 -0.30 0.61 -20.02
C GLY A 445 1.07 0.12 -19.52
N GLU A 446 1.12 -0.66 -18.44
CA GLU A 446 2.36 -1.26 -17.92
C GLU A 446 2.48 -2.75 -18.31
N GLN A 447 3.69 -3.30 -18.21
CA GLN A 447 3.94 -4.74 -18.31
C GLN A 447 4.25 -5.31 -16.92
N SER A 448 3.26 -5.95 -16.30
CA SER A 448 3.44 -6.71 -15.06
C SER A 448 4.19 -8.02 -15.35
N LYS A 449 4.89 -8.57 -14.35
CA LYS A 449 5.72 -9.78 -14.51
C LYS A 449 5.54 -10.77 -13.35
N VAL A 450 5.50 -12.05 -13.70
CA VAL A 450 5.57 -13.20 -12.78
C VAL A 450 6.80 -14.03 -13.15
N ASP A 451 7.68 -14.28 -12.17
CA ASP A 451 8.83 -15.18 -12.29
C ASP A 451 8.69 -16.31 -11.25
N ALA A 452 8.18 -17.48 -11.65
CA ALA A 452 7.89 -18.58 -10.73
C ALA A 452 8.99 -19.66 -10.72
N ARG A 453 9.53 -19.97 -9.53
CA ARG A 453 10.40 -21.14 -9.32
C ARG A 453 9.56 -22.32 -8.83
N LEU A 454 9.42 -23.34 -9.66
CA LEU A 454 8.60 -24.52 -9.35
C LEU A 454 9.41 -25.51 -8.50
N LYS A 455 8.83 -25.98 -7.39
CA LYS A 455 9.42 -27.03 -6.55
C LYS A 455 9.12 -28.41 -7.13
N ASN A 456 10.06 -29.35 -7.10
CA ASN A 456 9.77 -30.72 -7.51
C ASN A 456 9.04 -31.49 -6.40
N LYS A 457 7.97 -32.23 -6.75
CA LYS A 457 7.15 -33.02 -5.80
C LYS A 457 7.94 -34.15 -5.15
N VAL A 458 8.91 -34.71 -5.86
CA VAL A 458 9.74 -35.83 -5.37
C VAL A 458 10.76 -35.32 -4.35
N GLU A 459 11.44 -34.22 -4.66
CA GLU A 459 12.38 -33.53 -3.75
C GLU A 459 11.70 -33.10 -2.44
N ASP A 460 10.52 -32.44 -2.54
CA ASP A 460 9.77 -31.94 -1.38
C ASP A 460 9.29 -33.10 -0.48
N TRP A 461 8.90 -34.26 -1.04
CA TRP A 461 8.55 -35.47 -0.28
C TRP A 461 9.72 -36.04 0.52
N TYR A 462 10.89 -36.22 -0.13
CA TYR A 462 12.09 -36.70 0.55
C TYR A 462 12.52 -35.74 1.68
N LEU A 463 12.51 -34.43 1.42
CA LEU A 463 12.85 -33.42 2.41
C LEU A 463 11.85 -33.35 3.58
N ALA A 464 10.55 -33.55 3.33
CA ALA A 464 9.55 -33.67 4.39
C ALA A 464 9.78 -34.90 5.28
N ARG A 465 10.03 -36.07 4.68
CA ARG A 465 10.35 -37.30 5.42
C ARG A 465 11.65 -37.17 6.24
N LEU A 466 12.67 -36.51 5.71
CA LEU A 466 13.91 -36.21 6.44
C LEU A 466 13.74 -35.16 7.55
N LYS A 467 12.72 -34.30 7.48
CA LYS A 467 12.37 -33.38 8.57
C LYS A 467 11.70 -34.11 9.74
N GLU A 468 10.90 -35.13 9.45
CA GLU A 468 10.26 -35.98 10.47
C GLU A 468 11.23 -37.00 11.06
N ASN A 469 12.08 -37.62 10.23
CA ASN A 469 13.15 -38.52 10.67
C ASN A 469 14.49 -38.18 9.98
N PRO A 470 15.31 -37.29 10.57
CA PRO A 470 16.64 -36.94 10.06
C PRO A 470 17.61 -38.13 9.96
N ASN A 471 17.34 -39.21 10.68
CA ASN A 471 18.17 -40.42 10.74
C ASN A 471 17.74 -41.52 9.74
N ASP A 472 16.85 -41.21 8.79
CA ASP A 472 16.45 -42.16 7.75
C ASP A 472 17.54 -42.28 6.66
N VAL A 473 18.53 -43.16 6.90
CA VAL A 473 19.64 -43.44 5.98
C VAL A 473 19.16 -43.81 4.57
N SER A 474 18.08 -44.59 4.47
CA SER A 474 17.49 -44.99 3.19
C SER A 474 16.98 -43.78 2.42
N CYS A 475 16.21 -42.92 3.10
CA CYS A 475 15.67 -41.67 2.54
C CYS A 475 16.79 -40.74 2.01
N HIS A 476 17.89 -40.60 2.75
CA HIS A 476 19.08 -39.87 2.26
C HIS A 476 19.69 -40.50 1.00
N THR A 477 19.81 -41.84 0.93
CA THR A 477 20.36 -42.52 -0.27
C THR A 477 19.43 -42.47 -1.49
N GLU A 478 18.12 -42.55 -1.29
CA GLU A 478 17.12 -42.41 -2.35
C GLU A 478 17.10 -40.97 -2.90
N LEU A 479 17.15 -39.97 -2.01
CA LEU A 479 17.28 -38.55 -2.38
C LEU A 479 18.62 -38.26 -3.11
N ALA A 480 19.71 -38.91 -2.70
CA ALA A 480 21.00 -38.81 -3.39
C ALA A 480 20.93 -39.35 -4.82
N HIS A 481 20.30 -40.52 -5.04
CA HIS A 481 20.05 -41.04 -6.38
C HIS A 481 19.20 -40.07 -7.21
N TYR A 482 18.11 -39.55 -6.66
CA TYR A 482 17.25 -38.57 -7.32
C TYR A 482 18.06 -37.36 -7.84
N TYR A 483 18.87 -36.74 -6.98
CA TYR A 483 19.71 -35.60 -7.39
C TYR A 483 20.74 -35.95 -8.47
N LEU A 484 21.40 -37.12 -8.39
CA LEU A 484 22.36 -37.56 -9.40
C LEU A 484 21.70 -37.85 -10.76
N VAL A 485 20.46 -38.34 -10.76
CA VAL A 485 19.63 -38.52 -11.98
C VAL A 485 19.19 -37.16 -12.56
N GLN A 486 18.92 -36.15 -11.74
CA GLN A 486 18.67 -34.77 -12.22
C GLN A 486 19.95 -34.03 -12.66
N GLY A 487 21.14 -34.55 -12.33
CA GLY A 487 22.44 -33.93 -12.62
C GLY A 487 22.96 -32.99 -11.53
N GLU A 488 22.29 -32.91 -10.38
CA GLU A 488 22.62 -32.02 -9.26
C GLU A 488 23.71 -32.63 -8.34
N LEU A 489 24.92 -32.83 -8.89
CA LEU A 489 26.03 -33.50 -8.21
C LEU A 489 26.27 -33.04 -6.78
N ALA A 490 26.26 -31.72 -6.53
CA ALA A 490 26.51 -31.15 -5.20
C ALA A 490 25.45 -31.57 -4.17
N LYS A 491 24.15 -31.58 -4.54
CA LYS A 491 23.08 -32.01 -3.63
C LYS A 491 23.14 -33.53 -3.38
N GLY A 492 23.37 -34.33 -4.43
CA GLY A 492 23.47 -35.79 -4.31
C GLY A 492 24.62 -36.24 -3.41
N VAL A 493 25.78 -35.60 -3.56
CA VAL A 493 26.98 -35.85 -2.73
C VAL A 493 26.78 -35.39 -1.28
N ALA A 494 26.07 -34.27 -1.05
CA ALA A 494 25.70 -33.83 0.30
C ALA A 494 24.74 -34.81 1.01
N ALA A 495 23.76 -35.36 0.29
CA ALA A 495 22.86 -36.38 0.82
C ALA A 495 23.59 -37.69 1.19
N ILE A 496 24.58 -38.14 0.41
CA ILE A 496 25.47 -39.24 0.81
C ILE A 496 26.30 -38.89 2.05
N ALA A 497 26.82 -37.65 2.16
CA ALA A 497 27.55 -37.23 3.36
C ALA A 497 26.67 -37.35 4.62
N ALA A 498 25.43 -36.89 4.56
CA ALA A 498 24.45 -36.99 5.64
C ALA A 498 24.13 -38.46 6.00
N ALA A 499 23.92 -39.33 5.00
CA ALA A 499 23.70 -40.77 5.21
C ALA A 499 24.87 -41.44 5.97
N VAL A 500 26.12 -41.08 5.63
CA VAL A 500 27.32 -41.59 6.30
C VAL A 500 27.49 -40.98 7.69
N GLU A 501 27.11 -39.72 7.92
CA GLU A 501 27.11 -39.11 9.26
C GLU A 501 26.07 -39.76 10.20
N VAL A 502 24.86 -40.02 9.72
CA VAL A 502 23.84 -40.76 10.50
C VAL A 502 24.37 -42.15 10.88
N MET A 503 24.91 -42.89 9.90
CA MET A 503 25.49 -44.22 10.13
C MET A 503 26.67 -44.17 11.12
N ALA A 504 27.55 -43.17 11.02
CA ALA A 504 28.69 -42.99 11.93
C ALA A 504 28.29 -42.70 13.39
N ASN A 505 27.05 -42.23 13.62
CA ASN A 505 26.50 -41.94 14.93
C ASN A 505 25.53 -43.02 15.45
N ALA A 506 25.27 -44.09 14.69
CA ALA A 506 24.36 -45.15 15.09
C ALA A 506 24.98 -46.10 16.13
N ALA A 507 24.18 -46.51 17.12
CA ALA A 507 24.60 -47.45 18.17
C ALA A 507 24.75 -48.90 17.68
N ASP A 508 24.00 -49.27 16.64
CA ASP A 508 24.19 -50.50 15.86
C ASP A 508 24.08 -50.16 14.36
N THR A 509 25.08 -50.59 13.58
CA THR A 509 25.15 -50.40 12.13
C THR A 509 24.84 -51.67 11.33
N SER A 510 24.59 -52.81 11.98
CA SER A 510 24.41 -54.12 11.36
C SER A 510 23.36 -54.15 10.24
N SER A 511 22.29 -53.36 10.39
CA SER A 511 21.14 -53.32 9.47
C SER A 511 21.22 -52.23 8.40
N TYR A 512 22.09 -51.22 8.55
CA TYR A 512 22.17 -50.06 7.66
C TYR A 512 23.49 -49.93 6.90
N GLY A 513 24.64 -50.23 7.52
CA GLY A 513 25.97 -50.00 6.95
C GLY A 513 26.21 -50.72 5.62
N GLY A 514 25.91 -52.02 5.56
CA GLY A 514 26.08 -52.82 4.35
C GLY A 514 25.19 -52.38 3.18
N ARG A 515 23.96 -51.90 3.45
CA ARG A 515 23.07 -51.34 2.41
C ARG A 515 23.57 -49.99 1.91
N LEU A 516 23.97 -49.10 2.80
CA LEU A 516 24.58 -47.81 2.44
C LEU A 516 25.84 -48.00 1.58
N ALA A 517 26.69 -48.99 1.90
CA ALA A 517 27.87 -49.32 1.12
C ALA A 517 27.52 -49.83 -0.29
N GLN A 518 26.47 -50.66 -0.42
CA GLN A 518 25.98 -51.15 -1.71
C GLN A 518 25.42 -50.02 -2.59
N GLU A 519 24.62 -49.09 -2.04
CA GLU A 519 24.10 -47.97 -2.83
C GLU A 519 25.23 -47.02 -3.29
N ILE A 520 26.22 -46.74 -2.44
CA ILE A 520 27.39 -45.95 -2.84
C ILE A 520 28.20 -46.67 -3.94
N ALA A 521 28.35 -47.99 -3.88
CA ALA A 521 29.01 -48.76 -4.93
C ALA A 521 28.26 -48.67 -6.28
N LYS A 522 26.92 -48.75 -6.29
CA LYS A 522 26.12 -48.56 -7.52
C LYS A 522 26.33 -47.17 -8.14
N MET A 523 26.37 -46.12 -7.32
CA MET A 523 26.69 -44.76 -7.77
C MET A 523 28.12 -44.65 -8.31
N TRP A 524 29.07 -45.32 -7.66
CA TRP A 524 30.49 -45.32 -8.03
C TRP A 524 30.80 -46.13 -9.28
N GLU A 525 29.97 -47.11 -9.66
CA GLU A 525 30.14 -47.93 -10.86
C GLU A 525 29.26 -47.50 -12.05
N GLN A 526 28.41 -46.48 -11.89
CA GLN A 526 27.40 -46.08 -12.88
C GLN A 526 26.42 -47.22 -13.21
N GLN A 527 25.94 -47.93 -12.18
CA GLN A 527 24.84 -48.89 -12.33
C GLN A 527 23.47 -48.22 -12.56
N PHE A 528 23.43 -46.87 -12.59
CA PHE A 528 22.29 -46.04 -12.94
C PHE A 528 22.71 -44.92 -13.92
N ALA A 529 21.76 -44.42 -14.71
CA ALA A 529 21.99 -43.27 -15.59
C ALA A 529 22.01 -41.96 -14.78
N PHE A 530 23.09 -41.19 -14.92
CA PHE A 530 23.15 -39.83 -14.37
C PHE A 530 22.45 -38.81 -15.28
N GLY A 531 22.11 -37.64 -14.73
CA GLY A 531 21.63 -36.51 -15.52
C GLY A 531 22.64 -36.05 -16.56
N GLY A 532 22.14 -35.52 -17.69
CA GLY A 532 22.86 -35.39 -18.98
C GLY A 532 24.12 -34.49 -19.06
N GLY A 533 24.68 -34.06 -17.93
CA GLY A 533 25.97 -33.38 -17.84
C GLY A 533 27.00 -34.04 -16.91
N LEU A 534 26.64 -35.09 -16.15
CA LEU A 534 27.53 -35.69 -15.16
C LEU A 534 28.45 -36.78 -15.75
N GLN A 535 29.73 -36.69 -15.38
CA GLN A 535 30.78 -37.61 -15.79
C GLN A 535 31.19 -38.49 -14.61
N LEU A 536 31.29 -39.81 -14.82
CA LEU A 536 31.61 -40.79 -13.76
C LEU A 536 32.88 -40.45 -12.94
N PRO A 537 34.01 -39.98 -13.53
CA PRO A 537 35.17 -39.55 -12.75
C PRO A 537 34.87 -38.39 -11.77
N ALA A 538 34.00 -37.46 -12.16
CA ALA A 538 33.59 -36.34 -11.29
C ALA A 538 32.67 -36.82 -10.16
N VAL A 539 31.76 -37.76 -10.45
CA VAL A 539 30.90 -38.41 -9.43
C VAL A 539 31.77 -39.14 -8.40
N ARG A 540 32.72 -39.97 -8.84
CA ARG A 540 33.68 -40.67 -7.96
C ARG A 540 34.48 -39.70 -7.09
N LYS A 541 35.09 -38.67 -7.69
CA LYS A 541 35.91 -37.69 -6.97
C LYS A 541 35.10 -36.92 -5.91
N ALA A 542 33.86 -36.57 -6.21
CA ALA A 542 32.99 -35.87 -5.26
C ALA A 542 32.47 -36.78 -4.12
N LEU A 543 32.08 -38.02 -4.42
CA LEU A 543 31.73 -39.01 -3.39
C LEU A 543 32.91 -39.31 -2.46
N HIS A 544 34.12 -39.44 -3.01
CA HIS A 544 35.36 -39.59 -2.23
C HIS A 544 35.58 -38.39 -1.32
N ALA A 545 35.50 -37.16 -1.85
CA ALA A 545 35.65 -35.93 -1.07
C ALA A 545 34.66 -35.86 0.12
N ALA A 546 33.39 -36.23 -0.10
CA ALA A 546 32.37 -36.24 0.95
C ALA A 546 32.65 -37.27 2.04
N ILE A 547 32.89 -38.53 1.67
CA ILE A 547 33.13 -39.61 2.65
C ILE A 547 34.44 -39.35 3.42
N HIS A 548 35.47 -38.82 2.75
CA HIS A 548 36.70 -38.37 3.41
C HIS A 548 36.45 -37.21 4.38
N GLY A 549 35.55 -36.28 4.03
CA GLY A 549 35.14 -35.19 4.92
C GLY A 549 34.49 -35.70 6.21
N VAL A 550 33.61 -36.70 6.12
CA VAL A 550 32.98 -37.35 7.29
C VAL A 550 34.02 -38.16 8.08
N TRP A 551 34.93 -38.87 7.39
CA TRP A 551 36.05 -39.58 8.00
C TRP A 551 36.90 -38.67 8.89
N GLN A 552 37.31 -37.49 8.40
CA GLN A 552 38.14 -36.58 9.22
C GLN A 552 37.40 -36.03 10.45
N ARG A 553 36.06 -35.98 10.44
CA ARG A 553 35.25 -35.57 11.60
C ARG A 553 35.07 -36.67 12.64
N HIS A 554 35.06 -37.95 12.22
CA HIS A 554 34.52 -39.06 13.03
C HIS A 554 35.34 -40.37 12.99
N ARG A 555 36.59 -40.34 12.51
CA ARG A 555 37.51 -41.50 12.40
C ARG A 555 37.75 -42.27 13.70
N GLU A 556 37.46 -41.68 14.86
CA GLU A 556 37.51 -42.31 16.17
C GLU A 556 36.36 -43.31 16.42
N LYS A 557 35.25 -43.23 15.66
CA LYS A 557 34.04 -44.03 15.89
C LYS A 557 34.16 -45.43 15.27
N PRO A 558 34.12 -46.51 16.06
CA PRO A 558 34.23 -47.89 15.53
C PRO A 558 33.23 -48.28 14.43
N PRO A 559 31.97 -47.79 14.40
CA PRO A 559 31.05 -48.10 13.30
C PRO A 559 31.52 -47.52 11.96
N LEU A 560 32.02 -46.28 11.95
CA LEU A 560 32.56 -45.64 10.75
C LEU A 560 33.85 -46.31 10.27
N GLN A 561 34.72 -46.74 11.20
CA GLN A 561 35.93 -47.52 10.87
C GLN A 561 35.61 -48.82 10.13
N ARG A 562 34.60 -49.58 10.59
CA ARG A 562 34.15 -50.82 9.93
C ARG A 562 33.57 -50.52 8.54
N PHE A 563 32.66 -49.54 8.46
CA PHE A 563 32.02 -49.14 7.21
C PHE A 563 33.03 -48.67 6.14
N VAL A 564 33.99 -47.82 6.50
CA VAL A 564 35.01 -47.34 5.53
C VAL A 564 35.95 -48.47 5.12
N ALA A 565 36.27 -49.43 6.01
CA ALA A 565 37.06 -50.60 5.62
C ALA A 565 36.32 -51.52 4.62
N GLU A 566 35.02 -51.75 4.83
CA GLU A 566 34.16 -52.51 3.90
C GLU A 566 34.00 -51.77 2.57
N LEU A 567 33.77 -50.46 2.60
CA LEU A 567 33.58 -49.64 1.41
C LEU A 567 34.88 -49.49 0.60
N ASN A 568 36.04 -49.28 1.24
CA ASN A 568 37.34 -49.29 0.56
C ASN A 568 37.57 -50.62 -0.19
N LYS A 569 37.21 -51.75 0.43
CA LYS A 569 37.30 -53.09 -0.17
C LYS A 569 36.34 -53.25 -1.36
N ALA A 570 35.14 -52.68 -1.29
CA ALA A 570 34.15 -52.74 -2.36
C ALA A 570 34.52 -51.84 -3.56
N LEU A 571 35.03 -50.63 -3.32
CA LEU A 571 35.31 -49.64 -4.36
C LEU A 571 36.71 -49.74 -4.98
N GLY A 572 37.62 -50.52 -4.37
CA GLY A 572 39.03 -50.59 -4.75
C GLY A 572 39.80 -49.28 -4.51
N ALA A 573 39.36 -48.46 -3.54
CA ALA A 573 39.86 -47.11 -3.29
C ALA A 573 40.18 -46.90 -1.80
N ASP A 574 41.08 -45.95 -1.49
CA ASP A 574 41.39 -45.55 -0.11
C ASP A 574 40.71 -44.22 0.23
N LEU A 575 39.48 -44.29 0.75
CA LEU A 575 38.71 -43.14 1.20
C LEU A 575 39.29 -42.47 2.47
N THR A 576 40.25 -43.11 3.16
CA THR A 576 40.92 -42.52 4.34
C THR A 576 41.95 -41.46 3.95
N ARG A 577 42.30 -41.37 2.67
CA ARG A 577 43.14 -40.32 2.06
C ARG A 577 42.29 -39.31 1.28
N PRO A 578 42.74 -38.06 1.10
CA PRO A 578 42.06 -37.10 0.23
C PRO A 578 42.00 -37.61 -1.22
N PRO A 579 40.98 -37.23 -2.00
CA PRO A 579 40.85 -37.62 -3.40
C PRO A 579 41.96 -37.02 -4.28
N GLY A 580 42.48 -37.84 -5.20
CA GLY A 580 43.37 -37.41 -6.29
C GLY A 580 42.64 -36.59 -7.35
#